data_AF-A0A7X5N4G2-F1
#
_entry.id   AF-A0A7X5N4G2-F1
#
_cell.length_a   1.000
_cell.length_b   1.000
_cell.length_c   1.000
_cell.angle_alpha   90.00
_cell.angle_beta   90.00
_cell.angle_gamma   90.00
#
_symmetry.space_group_name_H-M   'P 1'
#
loop_
_entity.id
_entity.type
_entity.pdbx_description
1 polymer ?
#
loop_
_entity_poly.entity_id
_entity_poly.type
_entity_poly.pdbx_seq_one_letter_code
_entity_poly.pdbx_strand_id
1 'polypeptide(L)'
;DGDPAEAWLCYGLGDVVLLKQMIEQGEAAEERKRLERAKLDHLLGYCESMQCRRQVLLAGFGETYPKPCGNCDNCLTPAAAWDAT
;
A
#
# COMPACT_ATOMS: atom_id res chain seq x y z
N ASP A 1 8.57 19.56 11.45
CA ASP A 1 9.04 20.89 11.01
C ASP A 1 8.61 21.20 9.58
N GLY A 2 8.39 20.20 8.72
CA GLY A 2 8.12 20.43 7.29
C GLY A 2 9.41 20.34 6.46
N ASP A 3 10.53 20.02 7.11
CA ASP A 3 11.79 19.74 6.45
C ASP A 3 11.71 18.38 5.70
N PRO A 4 12.61 18.14 4.75
CA PRO A 4 12.69 16.85 4.07
C PRO A 4 12.75 15.69 5.06
N ALA A 5 11.84 14.74 4.88
CA ALA A 5 11.75 13.54 5.70
C ALA A 5 11.51 12.32 4.81
N GLU A 6 11.88 11.16 5.33
CA GLU A 6 11.71 9.88 4.66
C GLU A 6 10.83 8.95 5.50
N ALA A 7 9.94 8.23 4.83
CA ALA A 7 9.22 7.10 5.39
C ALA A 7 9.70 5.82 4.70
N TRP A 8 10.32 4.93 5.47
CA TRP A 8 10.85 3.67 4.95
C TRP A 8 10.03 2.48 5.44
N LEU A 9 9.58 1.64 4.52
CA LEU A 9 8.77 0.46 4.78
C LEU A 9 9.43 -0.76 4.16
N CYS A 10 9.71 -1.77 4.99
CA CYS A 10 10.05 -3.11 4.56
C CYS A 10 9.01 -4.09 5.06
N TYR A 11 8.62 -5.03 4.19
CA TYR A 11 7.69 -6.09 4.51
C TYR A 11 8.08 -7.38 3.79
N GLY A 12 7.68 -8.51 4.34
CA GLY A 12 7.81 -9.82 3.71
C GLY A 12 6.49 -10.57 3.70
N LEU A 13 6.44 -11.68 2.95
CA LEU A 13 5.26 -12.54 2.88
C LEU A 13 4.84 -13.10 4.25
N GLY A 14 5.82 -13.33 5.14
CA GLY A 14 5.56 -13.76 6.52
C GLY A 14 4.70 -12.77 7.31
N ASP A 15 4.93 -11.46 7.14
CA ASP A 15 4.14 -10.42 7.80
C ASP A 15 2.69 -10.44 7.33
N VAL A 16 2.48 -10.69 6.03
CA VAL A 16 1.14 -10.80 5.43
C VAL A 16 0.38 -11.99 6.00
N VAL A 17 1.04 -13.15 6.09
CA VAL A 17 0.44 -14.36 6.67
C VAL A 17 0.07 -14.12 8.13
N LEU A 18 0.97 -13.50 8.91
CA LEU A 18 0.74 -13.18 10.31
C LEU A 18 -0.46 -12.24 10.49
N LEU A 19 -0.54 -11.16 9.72
CA LEU A 19 -1.66 -10.21 9.79
C LEU A 19 -2.99 -10.85 9.40
N LYS A 20 -3.02 -11.71 8.38
CA LYS A 20 -4.21 -12.49 8.02
C LYS A 20 -4.64 -13.38 9.19
N GLN A 21 -3.72 -14.11 9.80
CA GLN A 21 -4.02 -14.96 10.96
C GLN A 21 -4.57 -14.15 12.14
N MET A 22 -4.00 -12.99 12.44
CA MET A 22 -4.48 -12.09 13.49
C MET A 22 -5.93 -11.64 13.24
N ILE A 23 -6.28 -11.30 11.99
CA ILE A 23 -7.64 -10.91 11.61
C ILE A 23 -8.61 -12.08 11.79
N GLU A 24 -8.24 -13.28 11.33
CA GLU A 24 -9.13 -14.45 11.38
C GLU A 24 -9.32 -14.98 12.81
N GLN A 25 -8.27 -14.98 13.63
CA GLN A 25 -8.31 -15.48 15.01
C GLN A 25 -8.90 -14.48 16.01
N GLY A 26 -9.04 -13.21 15.63
CA GLY A 26 -9.64 -12.20 16.49
C GLY A 26 -11.11 -12.44 16.81
N GLU A 27 -11.58 -11.90 17.93
CA GLU A 27 -12.96 -12.02 18.43
C GLU A 27 -13.93 -11.00 17.79
N ALA A 28 -13.46 -10.23 16.80
CA ALA A 28 -14.29 -9.23 16.12
C ALA A 28 -15.42 -9.89 15.32
N ALA A 29 -16.55 -9.20 15.20
CA ALA A 29 -17.64 -9.62 14.32
C ALA A 29 -17.20 -9.72 12.84
N GLU A 30 -17.87 -10.58 12.06
CA GLU A 30 -17.49 -10.84 10.67
C GLU A 30 -17.43 -9.59 9.78
N GLU A 31 -18.33 -8.63 10.00
CA GLU A 31 -18.31 -7.36 9.26
C GLU A 31 -17.01 -6.59 9.51
N ARG A 32 -16.52 -6.60 10.76
CA ARG A 32 -15.24 -5.98 11.09
C ARG A 32 -14.08 -6.75 10.48
N LYS A 33 -14.07 -8.08 10.52
CA LYS A 33 -13.04 -8.90 9.87
C LYS A 33 -12.99 -8.65 8.36
N ARG A 34 -14.15 -8.53 7.71
CA ARG A 34 -14.25 -8.16 6.29
C ARG A 34 -13.61 -6.80 6.00
N LEU A 35 -13.87 -5.80 6.83
CA LEU A 35 -13.24 -4.49 6.69
C LEU A 35 -11.71 -4.55 6.87
N GLU A 36 -11.22 -5.27 7.88
CA GLU A 36 -9.77 -5.40 8.11
C GLU A 36 -9.07 -6.17 6.98
N ARG A 37 -9.70 -7.20 6.41
CA ARG A 37 -9.22 -7.88 5.19
C ARG A 37 -9.09 -6.89 4.03
N ALA A 38 -10.12 -6.08 3.78
CA ALA A 38 -10.08 -5.08 2.71
C ALA A 38 -8.97 -4.03 2.90
N LYS A 39 -8.73 -3.59 4.15
CA LYS A 39 -7.62 -2.69 4.46
C LYS A 39 -6.26 -3.35 4.22
N LEU A 40 -6.10 -4.60 4.62
CA LEU A 40 -4.87 -5.36 4.37
C LEU A 40 -4.62 -5.51 2.87
N ASP A 41 -5.64 -5.89 2.10
CA ASP A 41 -5.53 -6.00 0.65
C ASP A 41 -5.16 -4.66 0.00
N HIS A 42 -5.70 -3.54 0.50
CA HIS A 42 -5.33 -2.20 0.04
C HIS A 42 -3.86 -1.86 0.35
N LEU A 43 -3.37 -2.19 1.55
CA LEU A 43 -1.97 -2.00 1.93
C LEU A 43 -1.03 -2.84 1.05
N LEU A 44 -1.39 -4.09 0.76
CA LEU A 44 -0.61 -4.95 -0.14
C LEU A 44 -0.60 -4.37 -1.57
N GLY A 45 -1.75 -3.94 -2.07
CA GLY A 45 -1.84 -3.25 -3.36
C GLY A 45 -0.98 -1.99 -3.43
N TYR A 46 -0.90 -1.22 -2.33
CA TYR A 46 0.01 -0.08 -2.23
C TYR A 46 1.49 -0.49 -2.29
N CYS A 47 1.86 -1.56 -1.58
CA CYS A 47 3.24 -2.04 -1.57
C CYS A 47 3.69 -2.57 -2.93
N GLU A 48 2.83 -3.32 -3.62
CA GLU A 48 3.10 -4.01 -4.89
C GLU A 48 2.90 -3.13 -6.14
N SER A 49 2.30 -1.95 -5.99
CA SER A 49 2.05 -1.05 -7.13
C SER A 49 3.35 -0.53 -7.75
N MET A 50 3.38 -0.49 -9.08
CA MET A 50 4.42 0.19 -9.87
C MET A 50 4.11 1.68 -10.12
N GLN A 51 2.95 2.17 -9.68
CA GLN A 51 2.55 3.58 -9.84
C GLN A 51 3.22 4.45 -8.77
N CYS A 52 3.13 5.78 -8.91
CA CYS A 52 3.60 6.69 -7.87
C CYS A 52 2.92 6.38 -6.52
N ARG A 53 3.72 6.08 -5.48
CA ARG A 53 3.20 5.75 -4.15
C ARG A 53 2.25 6.80 -3.59
N ARG A 54 2.55 8.09 -3.80
CA ARG A 54 1.69 9.19 -3.35
C ARG A 54 0.32 9.18 -4.03
N GLN A 55 0.26 8.84 -5.32
CA GLN A 55 -1.02 8.73 -6.03
C GLN A 55 -1.86 7.59 -5.46
N VAL A 56 -1.25 6.42 -5.25
CA VAL A 56 -1.95 5.24 -4.71
C VAL A 56 -2.43 5.49 -3.27
N LEU A 57 -1.57 6.06 -2.42
CA LEU A 57 -1.91 6.41 -1.05
C LEU A 57 -3.12 7.35 -0.98
N LEU A 58 -3.08 8.45 -1.74
CA LEU A 58 -4.15 9.45 -1.76
C LEU A 58 -5.45 8.89 -2.35
N ALA A 59 -5.35 8.04 -3.38
CA ALA A 59 -6.52 7.36 -3.93
C ALA A 59 -7.23 6.47 -2.90
N GLY A 60 -6.49 5.84 -1.97
CA GLY A 60 -7.06 5.10 -0.83
C GLY A 60 -7.91 5.96 0.11
N PHE A 61 -7.66 7.27 0.15
CA PHE A 61 -8.45 8.26 0.89
C PHE A 61 -9.48 9.00 0.02
N GLY A 62 -9.67 8.58 -1.23
CA GLY A 62 -10.60 9.21 -2.17
C GLY A 62 -10.06 10.49 -2.81
N GLU A 63 -8.76 10.78 -2.67
CA GLU A 63 -8.11 11.95 -3.25
C GLU A 63 -7.42 11.62 -4.58
N THR A 64 -7.61 12.48 -5.58
CA THR A 64 -6.91 12.36 -6.86
C THR A 64 -5.68 13.25 -6.88
N TYR A 65 -4.51 12.65 -7.08
CA TYR A 65 -3.26 13.39 -7.25
C TYR A 65 -2.85 13.40 -8.72
N PRO A 66 -2.82 14.58 -9.38
CA PRO A 66 -2.92 14.68 -10.83
C PRO A 66 -1.66 14.24 -11.60
N LYS A 67 -0.50 14.21 -10.95
CA LYS A 67 0.79 13.86 -11.58
C LYS A 67 1.62 13.00 -10.63
N PRO A 68 2.58 12.20 -11.13
CA PRO A 68 3.55 11.53 -10.27
C PRO A 68 4.28 12.52 -9.37
N CYS A 69 4.56 12.14 -8.12
CA CYS A 69 5.07 13.08 -7.10
C CYS A 69 6.55 13.44 -7.25
N GLY A 70 7.33 12.66 -8.00
CA GLY A 70 8.78 12.88 -8.16
C GLY A 70 9.60 12.68 -6.89
N ASN A 71 9.03 12.15 -5.80
CA ASN A 71 9.68 12.05 -4.49
C ASN A 71 9.34 10.75 -3.73
N CYS A 72 8.97 9.70 -4.45
CA CYS A 72 8.87 8.34 -3.91
C CYS A 72 9.77 7.43 -4.72
N ASP A 73 10.19 6.31 -4.12
CA ASP A 73 10.98 5.26 -4.75
C ASP A 73 10.45 4.83 -6.13
N ASN A 74 9.13 4.64 -6.32
CA ASN A 74 8.59 4.28 -7.65
C ASN A 74 8.78 5.39 -8.71
N CYS A 75 8.87 6.66 -8.30
CA CYS A 75 9.15 7.78 -9.20
C CYS A 75 10.66 7.97 -9.43
N LEU A 76 11.47 7.74 -8.40
CA LEU A 76 12.91 7.96 -8.41
C LEU A 76 13.65 6.80 -9.10
N THR A 77 13.16 5.57 -8.90
CA THR A 77 13.72 4.33 -9.43
C THR A 77 12.58 3.46 -9.99
N PRO A 78 12.00 3.82 -11.15
CA PRO A 78 10.89 3.08 -11.73
C PRO A 78 11.27 1.62 -12.01
N ALA A 79 10.41 0.68 -11.62
CA ALA A 79 10.59 -0.72 -11.95
C ALA A 79 10.43 -0.96 -13.46
N ALA A 80 11.23 -1.88 -14.02
CA ALA A 80 11.13 -2.24 -15.42
C ALA A 80 9.76 -2.89 -15.69
N ALA A 81 9.04 -2.36 -16.67
CA ALA A 81 7.79 -2.92 -17.17
C ALA A 81 7.95 -3.26 -18.65
N TRP A 82 7.23 -4.28 -19.10
CA TRP A 82 7.00 -4.51 -20.53
C TRP A 82 5.54 -4.28 -20.87
N ASP A 83 5.24 -4.10 -22.15
CA ASP A 83 3.87 -4.21 -22.64
C ASP A 83 3.52 -5.69 -22.80
N ALA A 84 2.42 -6.12 -22.19
CA ALA A 84 1.97 -7.51 -22.16
C ALA A 84 0.78 -7.78 -23.09
N THR A 85 0.38 -6.81 -23.92
CA THR A 85 -0.68 -6.97 -24.93
C THR A 85 -0.19 -7.58 -26.23
#